data_AF-A0A2D2LTZ7-F1
#
_entry.id   AF-A0A2D2LTZ7-F1
#
_cell.length_a   1.000
_cell.length_b   1.000
_cell.length_c   1.000
_cell.angle_alpha   90.00
_cell.angle_beta   90.00
_cell.angle_gamma   90.00
#
_symmetry.space_group_name_H-M   'P 1'
#
loop_
_entity.id
_entity.type
_entity.pdbx_description
1 polymer ?
#
loop_
_entity_poly.entity_id
_entity_poly.type
_entity_poly.pdbx_seq_one_letter_code
_entity_poly.pdbx_strand_id
1 'polypeptide(L)'
;MHCDIYKFSKKDDLYVYIARPDYPNDTDEIRDWLSVLPKDFRQAIGRETFVMHLDLATTPKLARVNKAEVLEKLQSQGYFVQMPPEDVLLRQAKLNMAEAQQNKWQ
;
A
#
# COMPACT_ATOMS: atom_id res chain seq x y z
N MET A 1 3.29 0.73 17.91
CA MET A 1 2.82 1.72 16.91
C MET A 1 1.86 0.98 16.01
N HIS A 2 0.67 1.54 15.81
CA HIS A 2 -0.37 0.94 15.01
C HIS A 2 -0.35 1.48 13.58
N CYS A 3 -0.75 0.66 12.61
CA CYS A 3 -0.91 1.08 11.22
C CYS A 3 -2.00 0.29 10.49
N ASP A 4 -2.54 0.91 9.45
CA ASP A 4 -3.56 0.32 8.59
C ASP A 4 -3.02 -0.07 7.22
N ILE A 5 -3.41 -1.29 6.85
CA ILE A 5 -3.29 -2.06 5.62
C ILE A 5 -4.18 -1.63 4.45
N TYR A 6 -3.70 -0.97 3.39
CA TYR A 6 -4.52 -0.73 2.19
C TYR A 6 -3.93 -1.40 0.93
N LYS A 7 -4.81 -1.95 0.09
CA LYS A 7 -4.50 -2.36 -1.29
C LYS A 7 -5.26 -1.49 -2.28
N PHE A 8 -4.85 -1.49 -3.54
CA PHE A 8 -5.44 -0.62 -4.56
C PHE A 8 -5.80 -1.35 -5.85
N SER A 9 -6.84 -0.85 -6.53
CA SER A 9 -7.45 -1.54 -7.67
C SER A 9 -6.64 -1.52 -8.96
N LYS A 10 -5.73 -0.55 -9.16
CA LYS A 10 -4.96 -0.43 -10.42
C LYS A 10 -3.56 -1.06 -10.36
N LYS A 11 -3.12 -1.47 -9.17
CA LYS A 11 -1.77 -1.97 -8.92
C LYS A 11 -1.87 -3.21 -8.05
N ASP A 12 -1.89 -4.36 -8.70
CA ASP A 12 -1.89 -5.64 -8.03
C ASP A 12 -0.61 -5.81 -7.19
N ASP A 13 -0.75 -6.43 -6.02
CA ASP A 13 0.31 -6.67 -5.04
C ASP A 13 1.00 -5.41 -4.46
N LEU A 14 0.44 -4.22 -4.69
CA LEU A 14 0.86 -2.98 -4.03
C LEU A 14 0.09 -2.80 -2.72
N TYR A 15 0.82 -2.61 -1.63
CA TYR A 15 0.25 -2.34 -0.31
C TYR A 15 0.76 -1.03 0.24
N VAL A 16 -0.10 -0.27 0.91
CA VAL A 16 0.25 0.97 1.58
C VAL A 16 -0.11 0.86 3.05
N TYR A 17 0.87 1.12 3.89
CA TYR A 17 0.75 1.17 5.33
C TYR A 17 0.55 2.63 5.72
N ILE A 18 -0.48 2.91 6.52
CA ILE A 18 -0.78 4.26 7.02
C ILE A 18 -0.63 4.27 8.53
N ALA A 19 0.11 5.24 9.06
CA ALA A 19 0.34 5.35 10.50
C ALA A 19 -0.96 5.70 11.24
N ARG A 20 -1.22 5.02 12.36
CA ARG A 20 -2.33 5.28 13.28
C ARG A 20 -1.75 5.57 14.67
N PRO A 21 -1.17 6.76 14.89
CA PRO A 21 -0.48 7.07 16.15
C PRO A 21 -1.42 7.14 17.36
N ASP A 22 -2.67 7.57 17.15
CA ASP A 22 -3.65 7.80 18.21
C ASP A 22 -4.59 6.61 18.45
N TYR A 23 -4.41 5.50 17.72
CA TYR A 23 -5.20 4.29 17.90
C TYR A 23 -5.04 3.71 19.32
N PRO A 24 -6.13 3.19 19.95
CA PRO A 24 -7.50 3.07 19.43
C PRO A 24 -8.39 4.31 19.69
N ASN A 25 -7.85 5.42 20.17
CA ASN A 25 -8.66 6.58 20.55
C ASN A 25 -9.24 7.35 19.35
N ASP A 26 -8.74 7.09 18.15
CA ASP A 26 -9.11 7.72 16.89
C ASP A 26 -10.15 6.91 16.08
N THR A 27 -10.77 5.88 16.66
CA THR A 27 -11.68 4.97 15.93
C THR A 27 -13.04 5.57 15.61
N ASP A 28 -13.52 6.50 16.43
CA ASP A 28 -14.82 7.15 16.25
C ASP A 28 -14.73 8.40 15.35
N GLU A 29 -13.52 8.78 14.91
CA GLU A 29 -13.29 9.94 14.07
C GLU A 29 -13.54 9.63 12.58
N ILE A 30 -14.37 10.45 11.93
CA ILE A 30 -14.52 10.41 10.46
C ILE A 30 -13.36 11.21 9.84
N ARG A 31 -12.30 10.51 9.45
CA ARG A 31 -11.10 11.09 8.85
C ARG A 31 -10.67 10.33 7.59
N ASP A 32 -10.17 11.07 6.59
CA ASP A 32 -9.50 10.49 5.43
C ASP A 32 -8.05 10.12 5.77
N TRP A 33 -7.83 8.86 6.15
CA TRP A 33 -6.50 8.32 6.48
C TRP A 33 -5.51 8.38 5.31
N LEU A 34 -5.99 8.36 4.07
CA LEU A 34 -5.15 8.38 2.87
C LEU A 34 -4.75 9.80 2.45
N SER A 35 -5.15 10.82 3.19
CA SER A 35 -4.75 12.22 2.97
C SER A 35 -3.24 12.46 3.12
N VAL A 36 -2.52 11.58 3.81
CA VAL A 36 -1.05 11.61 3.92
C VAL A 36 -0.33 11.27 2.61
N LEU A 37 -1.02 10.65 1.66
CA LEU A 37 -0.43 10.27 0.37
C LEU A 37 -0.38 11.46 -0.59
N PRO A 38 0.70 11.61 -1.38
CA PRO A 38 0.74 12.60 -2.46
C PRO A 38 -0.44 12.42 -3.42
N LYS A 39 -1.04 13.55 -3.83
CA LYS A 39 -2.25 13.56 -4.68
C LYS A 39 -2.06 12.77 -5.97
N ASP A 40 -0.94 12.99 -6.66
CA ASP A 40 -0.64 12.32 -7.94
C ASP A 40 -0.47 10.81 -7.76
N PHE A 41 0.15 10.40 -6.65
CA PHE A 41 0.29 8.99 -6.30
C PHE A 41 -1.07 8.33 -6.04
N ARG A 42 -1.95 8.99 -5.26
CA ARG A 42 -3.31 8.49 -4.98
C ARG A 42 -4.16 8.34 -6.25
N GLN A 43 -4.04 9.26 -7.20
CA GLN A 43 -4.72 9.15 -8.50
C GLN A 43 -4.21 7.97 -9.35
N ALA A 44 -2.89 7.71 -9.29
CA ALA A 44 -2.26 6.65 -10.05
C ALA A 44 -2.61 5.24 -9.56
N ILE A 45 -2.68 5.03 -8.23
CA ILE A 45 -2.94 3.70 -7.63
C ILE A 45 -4.43 3.31 -7.67
N GLY A 46 -5.34 4.27 -7.76
CA GLY A 46 -6.78 4.02 -7.94
C GLY A 46 -7.52 3.84 -6.61
N ARG A 47 -8.55 2.99 -6.61
CA ARG A 47 -9.46 2.85 -5.46
C ARG A 47 -8.83 1.99 -4.39
N GLU A 48 -8.85 2.48 -3.17
CA GLU A 48 -8.39 1.80 -1.96
C GLU A 48 -9.33 0.68 -1.52
N THR A 49 -8.78 -0.30 -0.83
CA THR A 49 -9.52 -1.30 -0.08
C THR A 49 -8.74 -1.58 1.20
N PHE A 50 -9.40 -1.43 2.34
CA PHE A 50 -8.83 -1.82 3.63
C PHE A 50 -8.61 -3.33 3.67
N VAL A 51 -7.43 -3.74 4.12
CA VAL A 51 -6.98 -5.13 4.19
C VAL A 51 -7.01 -5.60 5.64
N MET A 52 -6.26 -4.90 6.51
CA MET A 52 -6.14 -5.26 7.92
C MET A 52 -5.52 -4.11 8.73
N HIS A 53 -5.71 -4.15 10.05
CA HIS A 53 -4.99 -3.33 11.00
C HIS A 53 -3.80 -4.13 11.58
N LEU A 54 -2.69 -3.45 11.86
CA LEU A 54 -1.49 -4.09 12.38
C LEU A 54 -0.91 -3.30 13.56
N ASP A 55 -0.67 -3.99 14.67
CA ASP A 55 0.21 -3.48 15.71
C ASP A 55 1.66 -3.92 15.45
N LEU A 56 2.49 -2.97 15.05
CA LEU A 56 3.90 -3.21 14.79
C LEU A 56 4.69 -3.46 16.08
N ALA A 57 4.18 -3.15 17.27
CA ALA A 57 4.87 -3.49 18.51
C ALA A 57 4.84 -5.01 18.76
N THR A 58 3.66 -5.62 18.61
CA THR A 58 3.46 -7.06 18.81
C THR A 58 3.83 -7.92 17.60
N THR A 59 3.95 -7.33 16.41
CA THR A 59 4.34 -8.08 15.19
C THR A 59 5.85 -8.28 15.11
N PRO A 60 6.40 -9.49 15.26
CA PRO A 60 7.86 -9.70 15.32
C PRO A 60 8.55 -9.50 13.96
N LYS A 61 7.93 -9.94 12.87
CA LYS A 61 8.50 -9.90 11.52
C LYS A 61 7.44 -9.65 10.46
N LEU A 62 7.78 -8.87 9.43
CA LEU A 62 6.98 -8.68 8.22
C LEU A 62 7.49 -9.61 7.11
N ALA A 63 6.58 -10.16 6.30
CA ALA A 63 6.92 -11.23 5.35
C ALA A 63 7.78 -10.75 4.17
N ARG A 64 7.54 -9.54 3.67
CA ARG A 64 8.10 -9.03 2.41
C ARG A 64 8.95 -7.77 2.56
N VAL A 65 8.89 -7.09 3.70
CA VAL A 65 9.52 -5.77 3.91
C VAL A 65 10.26 -5.73 5.24
N ASN A 66 11.24 -4.83 5.36
CA ASN A 66 11.98 -4.66 6.61
C ASN A 66 11.13 -3.83 7.60
N LYS A 67 10.85 -4.41 8.77
CA LYS A 67 10.08 -3.76 9.84
C LYS A 67 10.70 -2.43 10.30
N ALA A 68 12.02 -2.33 10.39
CA ALA A 68 12.70 -1.12 10.84
C ALA A 68 12.47 0.05 9.86
N GLU A 69 12.58 -0.23 8.56
CA GLU A 69 12.32 0.75 7.50
C GLU A 69 10.85 1.20 7.50
N VAL A 70 9.92 0.26 7.66
CA VAL A 70 8.49 0.56 7.77
C VAL A 70 8.23 1.50 8.95
N LEU A 71 8.80 1.21 10.12
CA LEU A 71 8.67 2.06 11.31
C LEU A 71 9.23 3.47 11.08
N GLU A 72 10.42 3.58 10.50
CA GLU A 72 11.07 4.86 10.21
C GLU A 72 10.21 5.72 9.25
N LYS A 73 9.71 5.13 8.17
CA LYS A 73 8.88 5.83 7.18
C LYS A 73 7.52 6.24 7.75
N LEU A 74 6.88 5.36 8.51
CA LEU A 74 5.63 5.70 9.17
C LEU A 74 5.79 6.83 10.19
N GLN A 75 6.92 6.91 10.90
CA GLN A 75 7.18 8.00 11.85
C GLN A 75 7.54 9.32 11.16
N SER A 76 8.30 9.28 10.05
CA SER A 76 8.79 10.48 9.36
C SER A 76 7.78 11.13 8.43
N GLN A 77 6.99 10.33 7.70
CA GLN A 77 6.06 10.83 6.67
C GLN A 77 4.62 10.29 6.82
N GLY A 78 4.35 9.42 7.79
CA GLY A 78 2.99 8.93 8.07
C GLY A 78 2.53 7.76 7.19
N TYR A 79 3.31 7.34 6.20
CA TYR A 79 2.98 6.20 5.33
C TYR A 79 4.21 5.43 4.84
N PHE A 80 4.02 4.17 4.46
CA PHE A 80 5.01 3.34 3.77
C PHE A 80 4.37 2.62 2.58
N VAL A 81 5.06 2.60 1.43
CA VAL A 81 4.59 1.92 0.22
C VAL A 81 5.40 0.65 0.01
N GLN A 82 4.72 -0.48 0.06
CA GLN A 82 5.26 -1.77 -0.34
C GLN A 82 5.00 -1.99 -1.82
N MET A 83 6.07 -1.91 -2.62
CA MET A 83 6.00 -2.24 -4.04
C MET A 83 5.81 -3.75 -4.24
N PRO A 84 5.12 -4.16 -5.32
CA PRO A 84 5.10 -5.56 -5.73
C PRO A 84 6.53 -6.05 -5.99
N PRO A 85 6.83 -7.32 -5.74
CA PRO A 85 8.15 -7.86 -6.04
C PRO A 85 8.40 -7.86 -7.56
N GLU A 86 9.68 -7.81 -7.95
CA GLU A 86 10.08 -7.59 -9.35
C GLU A 86 9.57 -8.68 -10.30
N ASP A 87 9.50 -9.93 -9.84
CA ASP A 87 8.95 -11.05 -10.60
C ASP A 87 7.46 -10.86 -10.93
N VAL A 88 6.68 -10.34 -9.97
CA VAL A 88 5.27 -10.00 -10.16
C VAL A 88 5.13 -8.83 -11.13
N LEU A 89 5.97 -7.80 -11.01
CA LEU A 89 5.99 -6.66 -11.94
C LEU A 89 6.31 -7.09 -13.37
N LEU A 90 7.34 -7.92 -13.56
CA LEU A 90 7.74 -8.43 -14.87
C LEU A 90 6.64 -9.28 -15.51
N ARG A 91 5.95 -10.11 -14.71
CA ARG A 91 4.83 -10.91 -15.18
C ARG A 91 3.67 -10.01 -15.65
N GLN A 92 3.29 -9.01 -14.86
CA GLN A 92 2.24 -8.06 -15.23
C GLN A 92 2.60 -7.29 -16.52
N ALA A 93 3.84 -6.82 -16.62
CA ALA A 93 4.31 -6.12 -17.82
C ALA A 93 4.18 -6.98 -19.09
N LYS A 94 4.55 -8.27 -19.01
CA LYS A 94 4.41 -9.22 -20.13
C LYS A 94 2.94 -9.45 -20.51
N LEU A 95 2.04 -9.60 -19.54
CA LEU A 95 0.61 -9.77 -19.79
C LEU A 95 0.03 -8.54 -20.50
N ASN A 96 0.31 -7.34 -19.98
CA ASN A 96 -0.15 -6.09 -20.57
C ASN A 96 0.37 -5.89 -22.00
N MET A 97 1.63 -6.27 -22.27
CA MET A 97 2.19 -6.21 -23.63
C MET A 97 1.50 -7.20 -24.59
N ALA A 98 1.20 -8.42 -24.12
CA ALA A 98 0.49 -9.42 -24.92
C ALA A 98 -0.93 -8.98 -25.25
N GLU A 99 -1.66 -8.42 -24.28
CA GLU A 99 -3.01 -7.85 -24.49
C GLU A 99 -3.00 -6.68 -25.48
N ALA A 100 -2.04 -5.75 -25.32
CA ALA A 100 -1.88 -4.62 -26.25
C ALA A 100 -1.56 -5.08 -27.68
N GLN A 101 -0.77 -6.15 -27.83
CA GLN A 101 -0.46 -6.72 -29.12
C GLN A 101 -1.67 -7.43 -29.74
N GLN A 102 -2.47 -8.13 -28.95
CA GLN A 102 -3.70 -8.80 -29.41
C GLN A 102 -4.76 -7.80 -29.90
N ASN A 103 -4.99 -6.72 -29.14
CA ASN A 103 -5.94 -5.67 -29.51
C ASN A 103 -5.53 -4.86 -30.75
N LYS A 104 -4.26 -4.92 -31.18
CA LYS A 104 -3.76 -4.19 -32.36
C LYS A 104 -4.17 -4.83 -33.69
N TRP A 105 -4.55 -6.11 -33.67
CA TRP A 105 -4.90 -6.88 -34.88
C TRP A 105 -6.37 -7.34 -34.90
N GLN A 106 -7.18 -6.85 -33.96
CA GLN A 106 -8.64 -6.95 -33.97
C GLN A 106 -9.26 -5.65 -34.49
#